data_AF-A0A2N0XA53-F1
#
_entry.id   AF-A0A2N0XA53-F1
#
_cell.length_a   1.000
_cell.length_b   1.000
_cell.length_c   1.000
_cell.angle_alpha   90.00
_cell.angle_beta   90.00
_cell.angle_gamma   90.00
#
_symmetry.space_group_name_H-M   'P 1'
#
loop_
_entity.id
_entity.type
_entity.pdbx_description
1 polymer ?
#
loop_
_entity_poly.entity_id
_entity_poly.type
_entity_poly.pdbx_seq_one_letter_code
_entity_poly.pdbx_strand_id
1 'polypeptide(L)'
;LVPAPAAAPSYPHGRAPQPGTAPPLRLRRLDERHPRRHAIATASGSSGMVVDLDAATGSARLVNAWPSHHVLPRLLGPALDVLRASGIDYLDAAIPLIGAADNAAVESHLAAGMRPAAYYPAAYRHGGALHDLVFLACCAEPVEHHLLRPCPDITAFLTL
;
A
#
# COMPACT_ATOMS: atom_id res chain seq x y z
N LEU A 1 -18.89 54.63 -28.73
CA LEU A 1 -19.64 54.08 -27.57
C LEU A 1 -20.03 52.66 -27.91
N VAL A 2 -19.22 51.69 -27.47
CA VAL A 2 -19.50 50.25 -27.64
C VAL A 2 -20.08 49.76 -26.31
N PRO A 3 -21.23 49.07 -26.28
CA PRO A 3 -21.80 48.59 -25.03
C PRO A 3 -20.96 47.42 -24.47
N ALA A 4 -20.77 47.41 -23.15
CA ALA A 4 -20.08 46.34 -22.44
C ALA A 4 -20.86 45.02 -22.53
N PRO A 5 -20.20 43.86 -22.58
CA PRO A 5 -20.88 42.57 -22.60
C PRO A 5 -21.57 42.31 -21.26
N ALA A 6 -22.78 41.74 -21.32
CA ALA A 6 -23.56 41.35 -20.16
C ALA A 6 -22.80 40.32 -19.29
N ALA A 7 -22.84 40.50 -17.97
CA ALA A 7 -22.25 39.59 -17.02
C ALA A 7 -22.86 38.18 -17.16
N ALA A 8 -22.02 37.16 -17.23
CA ALA A 8 -22.44 35.77 -17.25
C ALA A 8 -23.16 35.40 -15.94
N PRO A 9 -24.18 34.51 -15.99
CA PRO A 9 -24.86 34.06 -14.79
C PRO A 9 -23.89 33.32 -13.86
N SER A 10 -23.81 33.78 -12.62
CA SER A 10 -23.12 33.10 -11.54
C SER A 10 -23.88 31.81 -11.21
N TYR A 11 -23.39 30.68 -11.73
CA TYR A 11 -23.85 29.38 -11.24
C TYR A 11 -23.47 29.27 -9.76
N PRO A 12 -24.38 28.85 -8.86
CA PRO A 12 -23.99 28.54 -7.50
C PRO A 12 -22.91 27.48 -7.60
N HIS A 13 -21.72 27.77 -7.06
CA HIS A 13 -20.64 26.80 -6.95
C HIS A 13 -21.25 25.54 -6.32
N GLY A 14 -21.43 24.51 -7.16
CA GLY A 14 -21.81 23.19 -6.70
C GLY A 14 -20.82 22.82 -5.62
N ARG A 15 -21.31 22.68 -4.40
CA ARG A 15 -20.55 22.24 -3.25
C ARG A 15 -19.73 21.04 -3.71
N ALA A 16 -18.40 21.18 -3.73
CA ALA A 16 -17.53 20.03 -3.93
C ALA A 16 -18.02 18.92 -2.99
N PRO A 17 -18.19 17.67 -3.46
CA PRO A 17 -18.60 16.59 -2.57
C PRO A 17 -17.63 16.60 -1.39
N GLN A 18 -18.18 16.80 -0.18
CA GLN A 18 -17.37 16.62 1.03
C GLN A 18 -16.78 15.21 0.93
N PRO A 19 -15.48 15.01 1.19
CA PRO A 19 -14.96 13.65 1.30
C PRO A 19 -15.78 12.98 2.39
N GLY A 20 -16.68 12.10 1.99
CA GLY A 20 -17.40 11.26 2.94
C GLY A 20 -16.33 10.60 3.77
N THR A 21 -16.33 10.88 5.07
CA THR A 21 -15.35 10.35 6.01
C THR A 21 -15.30 8.85 5.80
N ALA A 22 -14.21 8.35 5.22
CA ALA A 22 -14.02 6.92 5.05
C ALA A 22 -14.24 6.30 6.44
N PRO A 23 -15.08 5.26 6.56
CA PRO A 23 -15.39 4.67 7.85
C PRO A 23 -14.08 4.33 8.57
N PRO A 24 -13.93 4.67 9.87
CA PRO A 24 -12.66 4.56 10.56
C PRO A 24 -12.16 3.13 10.48
N LEU A 25 -10.96 2.96 9.91
CA LEU A 25 -10.30 1.67 9.90
C LEU A 25 -9.79 1.34 11.30
N ARG A 26 -9.84 0.07 11.66
CA ARG A 26 -9.36 -0.42 12.96
C ARG A 26 -8.27 -1.44 12.76
N LEU A 27 -7.15 -1.22 13.45
CA LEU A 27 -6.09 -2.21 13.59
C LEU A 27 -6.48 -3.22 14.66
N ARG A 28 -6.42 -4.51 14.32
CA ARG A 28 -6.72 -5.62 15.23
C ARG A 28 -5.72 -6.75 15.01
N ARG A 29 -5.11 -7.25 16.08
CA ARG A 29 -4.31 -8.48 16.01
C ARG A 29 -5.22 -9.65 15.63
N LEU A 30 -4.80 -10.45 14.66
CA LEU A 30 -5.62 -11.55 14.12
C LEU A 30 -5.52 -12.83 14.95
N ASP A 31 -4.34 -13.13 15.48
CA ASP A 31 -4.08 -14.36 16.24
C ASP A 31 -2.93 -14.12 17.22
N GLU A 32 -2.97 -14.80 18.37
CA GLU A 32 -1.87 -14.81 19.34
C GLU A 32 -0.67 -15.61 18.83
N ARG A 33 -0.89 -16.60 17.95
CA ARG A 33 0.20 -17.42 17.36
C ARG A 33 0.99 -16.66 16.30
N HIS A 34 0.43 -15.59 15.76
CA HIS A 34 1.07 -14.73 14.77
C HIS A 34 1.12 -13.30 15.33
N PRO A 35 1.99 -13.02 16.31
CA PRO A 35 1.98 -11.75 17.04
C PRO A 35 2.22 -10.53 16.14
N ARG A 36 2.81 -10.74 14.96
CA ARG A 36 3.03 -9.71 13.94
C ARG A 36 1.82 -9.49 13.03
N ARG A 37 0.90 -10.44 12.91
CA ARG A 37 -0.20 -10.42 11.93
C ARG A 37 -1.42 -9.66 12.45
N HIS A 38 -1.77 -8.59 11.75
CA HIS A 38 -2.87 -7.70 12.07
C HIS A 38 -3.79 -7.51 10.87
N ALA A 39 -5.05 -7.21 11.16
CA ALA A 39 -6.03 -6.74 10.20
C ALA A 39 -6.25 -5.24 10.41
N ILE A 40 -6.27 -4.50 9.30
CA ILE A 40 -6.77 -3.13 9.24
C ILE A 40 -8.08 -3.18 8.45
N ALA A 41 -9.20 -3.04 9.14
CA ALA A 41 -10.52 -3.32 8.57
C ALA A 41 -11.51 -2.19 8.79
N THR A 42 -12.49 -2.07 7.91
CA THR A 42 -13.68 -1.25 8.16
C THR A 42 -14.43 -1.76 9.38
N ALA A 43 -15.21 -0.88 10.03
CA ALA A 43 -16.01 -1.27 11.19
C ALA A 43 -16.99 -2.43 10.90
N SER A 44 -17.51 -2.52 9.67
CA SER A 44 -18.36 -3.62 9.20
C SER A 44 -17.58 -4.93 8.95
N GLY A 45 -16.26 -4.87 8.86
CA GLY A 45 -15.40 -6.00 8.46
C GLY A 45 -15.53 -6.38 6.98
N SER A 46 -16.34 -5.67 6.20
CA SER A 46 -16.64 -6.01 4.79
C SER A 46 -15.44 -5.85 3.86
N SER A 47 -14.48 -5.03 4.25
CA SER A 47 -13.23 -4.84 3.53
C SER A 47 -12.10 -4.50 4.48
N GLY A 48 -10.88 -4.78 4.05
CA GLY A 48 -9.69 -4.51 4.83
C GLY A 48 -8.43 -5.11 4.21
N MET A 49 -7.35 -5.02 4.97
CA MET A 49 -6.06 -5.60 4.62
C MET A 49 -5.41 -6.29 5.81
N VAL A 50 -4.65 -7.34 5.51
CA VAL A 50 -3.83 -8.08 6.47
C VAL A 50 -2.40 -7.59 6.31
N VAL A 51 -1.80 -7.20 7.42
CA VAL A 51 -0.42 -6.74 7.48
C VAL A 51 0.37 -7.53 8.51
N ASP A 52 1.62 -7.83 8.22
CA ASP A 52 2.59 -8.31 9.20
C ASP A 52 3.42 -7.11 9.67
N LEU A 53 3.26 -6.71 10.94
CA LEU A 53 3.94 -5.58 11.55
C LEU A 53 5.30 -6.00 12.12
N ASP A 54 6.30 -5.16 11.91
CA ASP A 54 7.58 -5.19 12.60
C ASP A 54 7.85 -3.83 13.26
N ALA A 55 7.38 -3.71 14.50
CA ALA A 55 7.55 -2.49 15.29
C ALA A 55 9.02 -2.19 15.62
N ALA A 56 9.92 -3.18 15.57
CA ALA A 56 11.34 -2.96 15.83
C ALA A 56 12.00 -2.16 14.71
N THR A 57 11.49 -2.29 13.48
CA THR A 57 12.00 -1.61 12.28
C THR A 57 11.08 -0.52 11.77
N GLY A 58 9.95 -0.24 12.43
CA GLY A 58 8.95 0.74 11.98
C GLY A 58 8.24 0.33 10.68
N SER A 59 8.26 -0.96 10.32
CA SER A 59 7.79 -1.42 9.02
C SER A 59 6.62 -2.39 9.11
N ALA A 60 5.88 -2.50 8.01
CA ALA A 60 4.85 -3.49 7.82
C ALA A 60 4.92 -4.11 6.43
N ARG A 61 4.46 -5.34 6.29
CA ARG A 61 4.24 -6.01 5.02
C ARG A 61 2.76 -6.24 4.79
N LEU A 62 2.22 -5.73 3.68
CA LEU A 62 0.89 -6.06 3.18
C LEU A 62 0.89 -7.51 2.68
N VAL A 63 0.12 -8.36 3.36
CA VAL A 63 0.01 -9.80 3.08
C VAL A 63 -1.18 -10.08 2.17
N ASN A 64 -2.30 -9.41 2.42
CA ASN A 64 -3.54 -9.64 1.67
C ASN A 64 -4.50 -8.46 1.79
N ALA A 65 -5.46 -8.35 0.88
CA ALA A 65 -6.60 -7.44 0.95
C ALA A 65 -7.90 -8.19 0.61
N TRP A 66 -9.00 -7.84 1.27
CA TRP A 66 -10.30 -8.48 1.05
C TRP A 66 -11.42 -7.48 0.75
N PRO A 67 -12.45 -7.89 -0.02
CA PRO A 67 -12.61 -9.22 -0.64
C PRO A 67 -11.65 -9.50 -1.81
N SER A 68 -10.95 -8.48 -2.32
CA SER A 68 -9.92 -8.61 -3.35
C SER A 68 -8.97 -7.40 -3.32
N HIS A 69 -7.86 -7.45 -4.04
CA HIS A 69 -6.88 -6.36 -4.13
C HIS A 69 -7.46 -5.04 -4.70
N HIS A 70 -8.59 -5.08 -5.42
CA HIS A 70 -9.23 -3.89 -5.99
C HIS A 70 -9.74 -2.88 -4.95
N VAL A 71 -9.80 -3.27 -3.67
CA VAL A 71 -10.14 -2.33 -2.59
C VAL A 71 -8.99 -1.39 -2.21
N LEU A 72 -7.75 -1.73 -2.56
CA LEU A 72 -6.55 -1.01 -2.12
C LEU A 72 -6.56 0.48 -2.46
N PRO A 73 -6.99 0.93 -3.67
CA PRO A 73 -7.05 2.35 -3.98
C PRO A 73 -7.92 3.20 -3.04
N ARG A 74 -8.88 2.56 -2.35
CA ARG A 74 -9.74 3.23 -1.37
C ARG A 74 -9.27 3.02 0.07
N LEU A 75 -8.55 1.95 0.35
CA LEU A 75 -8.15 1.56 1.70
C LEU A 75 -6.74 2.02 2.09
N LEU A 76 -5.81 2.14 1.14
CA LEU A 76 -4.40 2.30 1.47
C LEU A 76 -4.11 3.60 2.23
N GLY A 77 -4.61 4.75 1.76
CA GLY A 77 -4.42 6.04 2.44
C GLY A 77 -4.87 6.00 3.91
N PRO A 78 -6.15 5.69 4.20
CA PRO A 78 -6.61 5.56 5.59
C PRO A 78 -5.89 4.48 6.40
N ALA A 79 -5.43 3.40 5.77
CA ALA A 79 -4.66 2.36 6.46
C ALA A 79 -3.26 2.84 6.85
N LEU A 80 -2.62 3.65 6.01
CA LEU A 80 -1.33 4.29 6.34
C LEU A 80 -1.46 5.22 7.54
N ASP A 81 -2.58 5.93 7.70
CA ASP A 81 -2.81 6.77 8.88
C ASP A 81 -2.93 5.92 10.16
N VAL A 82 -3.61 4.77 10.09
CA VAL A 82 -3.67 3.80 11.20
C VAL A 82 -2.30 3.21 11.53
N LEU A 83 -1.50 2.88 10.51
CA LEU A 83 -0.15 2.37 10.65
C LEU A 83 0.78 3.40 11.31
N ARG A 84 0.74 4.65 10.84
CA ARG A 84 1.54 5.76 11.41
C ARG A 84 1.20 6.03 12.87
N ALA A 85 -0.08 6.01 13.22
CA ALA A 85 -0.52 6.11 14.62
C ALA A 85 0.02 4.97 15.50
N SER A 86 0.44 3.86 14.89
CA SER A 86 1.05 2.70 15.55
C SER A 86 2.59 2.68 15.45
N GLY A 87 3.21 3.77 14.98
CA GLY A 87 4.67 3.89 14.83
C GLY A 87 5.23 3.19 13.59
N ILE A 88 4.40 2.90 12.59
CA ILE A 88 4.81 2.28 11.33
C ILE A 88 4.81 3.34 10.23
N ASP A 89 5.96 3.59 9.62
CA ASP A 89 6.15 4.62 8.59
C ASP A 89 6.49 4.04 7.21
N TYR A 90 6.80 2.75 7.15
CA TYR A 90 7.11 1.99 5.94
C TYR A 90 6.16 0.80 5.74
N LEU A 91 5.58 0.67 4.55
CA LEU A 91 4.76 -0.47 4.15
C LEU A 91 5.26 -1.03 2.82
N ASP A 92 5.58 -2.32 2.77
CA ASP A 92 5.87 -3.04 1.53
C ASP A 92 4.79 -4.07 1.17
N ALA A 93 4.82 -4.54 -0.07
CA ALA A 93 4.08 -5.69 -0.56
C ALA A 93 5.01 -6.50 -1.46
N ALA A 94 5.03 -7.82 -1.27
CA ALA A 94 5.78 -8.75 -2.11
C ALA A 94 4.78 -9.58 -2.93
N ILE A 95 4.78 -9.41 -4.25
CA ILE A 95 3.81 -10.00 -5.16
C ILE A 95 4.55 -10.96 -6.10
N PRO A 96 4.43 -12.29 -5.90
CA PRO A 96 4.93 -13.25 -6.87
C PRO A 96 4.06 -13.22 -8.13
N LEU A 97 4.67 -13.19 -9.31
CA LEU A 97 3.97 -13.14 -10.60
C LEU A 97 3.74 -14.56 -11.13
N ILE A 98 2.77 -15.27 -10.56
CA ILE A 98 2.47 -16.68 -10.87
C ILE A 98 1.50 -16.77 -12.06
N GLY A 99 0.54 -15.85 -12.14
CA GLY A 99 -0.46 -15.81 -13.21
C GLY A 99 -1.04 -14.41 -13.44
N ALA A 100 -2.01 -14.33 -14.35
CA ALA A 100 -2.56 -13.03 -14.80
C ALA A 100 -3.21 -12.20 -13.68
N ALA A 101 -3.76 -12.86 -12.65
CA ALA A 101 -4.36 -12.18 -11.50
C ALA A 101 -3.32 -11.40 -10.66
N ASP A 102 -2.05 -11.81 -10.69
CA ASP A 102 -0.98 -11.15 -9.94
C ASP A 102 -0.58 -9.83 -10.60
N ASN A 103 -0.66 -9.74 -11.94
CA ASN A 103 -0.49 -8.47 -12.65
C ASN A 103 -1.58 -7.47 -12.27
N ALA A 104 -2.84 -7.91 -12.19
CA ALA A 104 -3.95 -7.07 -11.73
C ALA A 104 -3.77 -6.64 -10.25
N ALA A 105 -3.17 -7.51 -9.42
CA ALA A 105 -2.79 -7.15 -8.07
C ALA A 105 -1.73 -6.04 -8.08
N VAL A 106 -0.65 -6.18 -8.85
CA VAL A 106 0.38 -5.13 -9.02
C VAL A 106 -0.25 -3.80 -9.45
N GLU A 107 -1.07 -3.82 -10.49
CA GLU A 107 -1.77 -2.61 -10.98
C GLU A 107 -2.63 -1.94 -9.90
N SER A 108 -3.33 -2.74 -9.08
CA SER A 108 -4.16 -2.20 -7.99
C SER A 108 -3.34 -1.61 -6.85
N HIS A 109 -2.14 -2.14 -6.55
CA HIS A 109 -1.21 -1.54 -5.58
C HIS A 109 -0.62 -0.24 -6.12
N LEU A 110 -0.24 -0.20 -7.41
CA LEU A 110 0.23 1.01 -8.08
C LEU A 110 -0.85 2.10 -8.09
N ALA A 111 -2.09 1.74 -8.44
CA ALA A 111 -3.25 2.65 -8.42
C ALA A 111 -3.58 3.16 -7.01
N ALA A 112 -3.21 2.41 -5.97
CA ALA A 112 -3.33 2.85 -4.59
C ALA A 112 -2.23 3.82 -4.14
N GLY A 113 -1.20 4.02 -4.97
CA GLY A 113 -0.09 4.94 -4.70
C GLY A 113 1.19 4.27 -4.17
N MET A 114 1.26 2.93 -4.15
CA MET A 114 2.53 2.25 -3.91
C MET A 114 3.45 2.41 -5.13
N ARG A 115 4.76 2.40 -4.89
CA ARG A 115 5.78 2.57 -5.92
C ARG A 115 6.61 1.31 -6.07
N PRO A 116 7.09 0.97 -7.29
CA PRO A 116 8.07 -0.09 -7.47
C PRO A 116 9.31 0.15 -6.62
N ALA A 117 9.69 -0.86 -5.84
CA ALA A 117 10.86 -0.81 -4.97
C ALA A 117 11.95 -1.78 -5.44
N ALA A 118 11.56 -2.99 -5.88
CA ALA A 118 12.47 -3.96 -6.47
C ALA A 118 11.73 -4.94 -7.38
N TYR A 119 12.48 -5.55 -8.29
CA TYR A 119 12.02 -6.66 -9.13
C TYR A 119 13.11 -7.72 -9.17
N TYR A 120 12.74 -8.96 -8.87
CA TYR A 120 13.67 -10.09 -8.84
C TYR A 120 13.17 -11.16 -9.81
N PRO A 121 13.88 -11.39 -10.95
CA PRO A 121 13.52 -12.43 -11.87
C PRO A 121 13.75 -13.81 -11.24
N ALA A 122 12.82 -14.75 -11.48
CA ALA A 122 12.92 -16.15 -11.04
C ALA A 122 13.24 -16.36 -9.55
N ALA A 123 12.75 -15.47 -8.67
CA ALA A 123 13.09 -15.45 -7.25
C ALA A 123 12.09 -16.15 -6.32
N TYR A 124 10.92 -16.56 -6.83
CA TYR A 124 9.89 -17.23 -6.04
C TYR A 124 9.55 -18.61 -6.60
N ARG A 125 9.61 -19.66 -5.76
CA ARG A 125 9.29 -21.04 -6.19
C ARG A 125 7.85 -21.40 -5.84
N HIS A 126 7.05 -21.74 -6.85
CA HIS A 126 5.67 -22.21 -6.67
C HIS A 126 5.28 -23.21 -7.75
N GLY A 127 4.60 -24.29 -7.35
CA GLY A 127 4.15 -25.33 -8.29
C GLY A 127 5.28 -25.99 -9.08
N GLY A 128 6.49 -26.07 -8.50
CA GLY A 128 7.68 -26.63 -9.18
C GLY A 128 8.41 -25.66 -10.11
N ALA A 129 7.83 -24.50 -10.44
CA ALA A 129 8.44 -23.48 -11.29
C ALA A 129 9.01 -22.31 -10.48
N LEU A 130 9.95 -21.57 -11.08
CA LEU A 130 10.40 -20.27 -10.59
C LEU A 130 9.58 -19.17 -11.27
N HIS A 131 9.19 -18.19 -10.48
CA HIS A 131 8.40 -17.04 -10.87
C HIS A 131 9.10 -15.77 -10.42
N ASP A 132 8.79 -14.68 -11.09
CA ASP A 132 9.32 -13.36 -10.73
C ASP A 132 8.65 -12.85 -9.46
N LEU A 133 9.36 -11.97 -8.75
CA LEU A 133 8.89 -11.35 -7.52
C LEU A 133 9.01 -9.83 -7.61
N VAL A 134 7.89 -9.13 -7.48
CA VAL A 134 7.82 -7.67 -7.44
C VAL A 134 7.69 -7.21 -5.99
N PHE A 135 8.47 -6.21 -5.61
CA PHE A 135 8.27 -5.46 -4.38
C PHE A 135 7.74 -4.06 -4.70
N LEU A 136 6.64 -3.70 -4.03
CA LEU A 136 6.08 -2.37 -4.04
C LEU A 136 6.17 -1.79 -2.63
N ALA A 137 6.38 -0.49 -2.49
CA ALA A 137 6.47 0.17 -1.20
C ALA A 137 5.71 1.50 -1.15
N CYS A 138 5.32 1.89 0.05
CA CYS A 138 4.82 3.21 0.39
C CYS A 138 5.44 3.65 1.72
N CYS A 139 5.85 4.90 1.80
CA CYS A 139 6.55 5.49 2.94
C CYS A 139 6.11 6.93 3.16
N ALA A 140 6.11 7.38 4.41
CA ALA A 140 5.74 8.75 4.76
C ALA A 140 6.79 9.78 4.32
N GLU A 141 8.07 9.40 4.41
CA GLU A 141 9.23 10.15 3.93
C GLU A 141 9.77 9.52 2.63
N PRO A 142 10.55 10.23 1.80
CA PRO A 142 11.20 9.62 0.63
C PRO A 142 11.97 8.34 1.01
N VAL A 143 11.82 7.27 0.21
CA VAL A 143 12.48 5.95 0.43
C VAL A 143 13.99 6.08 0.65
N GLU A 144 14.60 7.13 0.08
CA GLU A 144 16.01 7.49 0.21
C GLU A 144 16.47 7.66 1.67
N HIS A 145 15.56 8.02 2.60
CA HIS A 145 15.87 8.08 4.04
C HIS A 145 15.67 6.75 4.76
N HIS A 146 14.86 5.86 4.21
CA HIS A 146 14.66 4.49 4.68
C HIS A 146 15.61 3.51 4.00
N LEU A 147 16.76 3.98 3.49
CA LEU A 147 17.81 3.16 2.89
C LEU A 147 17.98 1.88 3.71
N LEU A 148 17.47 0.78 3.15
CA LEU A 148 17.90 -0.55 3.51
C LEU A 148 19.41 -0.51 3.30
N ARG A 149 20.17 -0.39 4.39
CA ARG A 149 21.60 -0.63 4.33
C ARG A 149 21.73 -2.00 3.68
N PRO A 150 22.45 -2.14 2.54
CA PRO A 150 22.70 -3.46 2.00
C PRO A 150 23.20 -4.32 3.16
N CYS A 151 22.65 -5.53 3.30
CA CYS A 151 23.15 -6.39 4.36
C CYS A 151 24.66 -6.55 4.15
N PRO A 152 25.47 -6.70 5.22
CA PRO A 152 26.92 -6.77 5.11
C PRO A 152 27.38 -7.77 4.05
N ASP A 153 26.64 -8.86 3.88
CA ASP A 153 26.92 -9.90 2.88
C ASP A 153 26.71 -9.43 1.43
N ILE A 154 25.69 -8.60 1.17
CA ILE A 154 25.46 -7.99 -0.15
C ILE A 154 26.51 -6.92 -0.42
N THR A 155 26.89 -6.12 0.58
CA THR A 155 28.00 -5.16 0.42
C THR A 155 29.30 -5.87 0.09
N ALA A 156 29.61 -6.97 0.79
CA ALA A 156 30.78 -7.79 0.52
C ALA A 156 30.74 -8.39 -0.89
N PHE A 157 29.58 -8.90 -1.34
CA PHE A 157 29.42 -9.45 -2.68
C PHE A 157 29.61 -8.39 -3.79
N LEU A 158 29.10 -7.17 -3.60
CA LEU A 158 29.16 -6.10 -4.61
C LEU A 158 30.51 -5.36 -4.69
N THR A 159 31.42 -5.60 -3.74
CA THR A 159 32.74 -4.92 -3.65
C THR A 159 33.92 -5.84 -4.00
N LEU A 160 33.64 -7.06 -4.45
CA LEU A 160 34.57 -8.01 -5.07
C LEU A 160 34.60 -7.84 -6.59
#